data_AF-A0A0J7Y4D0-F1
#
_entry.id   AF-A0A0J7Y4D0-F1
#
_cell.length_a   1.000
_cell.length_b   1.000
_cell.length_c   1.000
_cell.angle_alpha   90.00
_cell.angle_beta   90.00
_cell.angle_gamma   90.00
#
_symmetry.space_group_name_H-M   'P 1'
#
loop_
_entity.id
_entity.type
_entity.pdbx_description
1 polymer ?
#
loop_
_entity_poly.entity_id
_entity_poly.type
_entity_poly.pdbx_seq_one_letter_code
_entity_poly.pdbx_strand_id
1 'polypeptide(L)' 'MSGEIERAATGLDAQHLSVLDALAEGRRLGLASRNQDKIRRKLRERGLIAYCGNPKRWQISGDGLAVRATMKELQP' A
#
# COMPACT_ATOMS: atom_id res chain seq x y z
N MET A 1 13.66 -13.00 -6.73
CA MET A 1 12.88 -11.77 -6.45
C MET A 1 11.73 -12.00 -5.46
N SER A 2 11.18 -13.21 -5.29
CA SER A 2 9.99 -13.44 -4.43
C SER A 2 10.18 -13.14 -2.94
N GLY A 3 11.34 -13.41 -2.35
CA GLY A 3 11.55 -13.25 -0.90
C GLY A 3 11.57 -11.80 -0.38
N GLU A 4 11.78 -10.80 -1.24
CA GLU A 4 11.76 -9.39 -0.82
C GLU A 4 10.33 -8.85 -0.69
N ILE A 5 9.45 -9.26 -1.61
CA ILE A 5 8.01 -8.94 -1.59
C ILE A 5 7.32 -9.60 -0.41
N GLU A 6 7.62 -10.87 -0.10
CA GLU A 6 7.06 -11.55 1.07
C GLU A 6 7.48 -10.88 2.39
N ARG A 7 8.75 -10.45 2.49
CA ARG A 7 9.22 -9.66 3.64
C ARG A 7 8.54 -8.29 3.71
N ALA A 8 8.32 -7.63 2.57
CA ALA A 8 7.59 -6.37 2.51
C ALA A 8 6.10 -6.54 2.84
N ALA A 9 5.50 -7.70 2.57
CA ALA A 9 4.14 -8.07 2.98
C ALA A 9 4.04 -8.44 4.47
N THR A 10 5.14 -8.91 5.08
CA THR A 10 5.17 -9.37 6.46
C THR A 10 4.76 -8.26 7.44
N GLY A 11 3.75 -8.53 8.27
CA GLY A 11 3.22 -7.59 9.26
C GLY A 11 2.38 -6.46 8.66
N LEU A 12 1.91 -6.61 7.42
CA LEU A 12 0.78 -5.84 6.89
C LEU A 12 -0.53 -6.58 7.20
N ASP A 13 -1.59 -5.82 7.43
CA ASP A 13 -2.93 -6.32 7.75
C ASP A 13 -3.96 -5.89 6.68
N ALA A 14 -5.23 -6.26 6.89
CA ALA A 14 -6.33 -5.92 5.99
C ALA A 14 -6.50 -4.40 5.74
N GLN A 15 -6.14 -3.54 6.71
CA GLN A 15 -6.21 -2.09 6.51
C GLN A 15 -5.12 -1.59 5.57
N HIS A 16 -3.93 -2.20 5.62
CA HIS A 16 -2.85 -1.91 4.67
C HIS A 16 -3.24 -2.36 3.26
N LEU A 17 -3.82 -3.56 3.14
CA LEU A 17 -4.33 -4.07 1.87
C LEU A 17 -5.41 -3.17 1.28
N SER A 18 -6.36 -2.70 2.10
CA SER A 18 -7.42 -1.78 1.68
C SER A 18 -6.88 -0.50 1.06
N VAL A 19 -5.79 0.06 1.60
CA VAL A 19 -5.12 1.24 1.02
C VAL A 19 -4.46 0.90 -0.31
N LEU A 20 -3.76 -0.24 -0.40
CA LEU A 20 -3.16 -0.70 -1.66
C LEU A 20 -4.20 -0.97 -2.74
N ASP A 21 -5.34 -1.57 -2.40
CA ASP A 21 -6.47 -1.80 -3.30
C ASP A 21 -7.06 -0.49 -3.81
N ALA A 22 -7.34 0.47 -2.91
CA ALA A 22 -7.85 1.77 -3.30
C ALA A 22 -6.92 2.47 -4.29
N LEU A 23 -5.60 2.42 -4.06
CA LEU A 23 -4.63 3.03 -4.96
C LEU A 23 -4.47 2.26 -6.28
N ALA A 24 -4.52 0.94 -6.27
CA ALA A 24 -4.47 0.11 -7.47
C ALA A 24 -5.69 0.35 -8.39
N GLU A 25 -6.86 0.64 -7.80
CA GLU A 25 -8.07 1.03 -8.53
C GLU A 25 -8.09 2.51 -8.95
N GLY A 26 -7.04 3.28 -8.63
CA GLY A 26 -6.97 4.72 -8.93
C GLY A 26 -7.89 5.59 -8.05
N ARG A 27 -8.45 5.04 -6.97
CA ARG A 27 -9.27 5.80 -6.02
C ARG A 27 -8.41 6.81 -5.26
N ARG A 28 -8.95 8.01 -5.07
CA ARG A 28 -8.28 9.05 -4.29
C ARG A 28 -8.44 8.75 -2.80
N LEU A 29 -7.31 8.73 -2.08
CA LEU A 29 -7.35 8.66 -0.62
C LEU A 29 -7.78 10.02 -0.07
N GLY A 30 -8.85 10.03 0.73
CA GLY A 30 -9.34 11.22 1.42
C GLY A 30 -8.47 11.62 2.62
N LEU A 31 -9.02 12.52 3.46
CA LEU A 31 -8.42 12.87 4.75
C LEU A 31 -8.19 11.61 5.58
N ALA A 32 -6.98 11.48 6.14
CA ALA A 32 -6.61 10.35 6.96
C ALA A 32 -6.94 10.64 8.43
N SER A 33 -7.52 9.66 9.12
CA SER A 33 -7.44 9.61 10.58
C SER A 33 -6.01 9.32 11.03
N ARG A 34 -5.69 9.54 12.32
CA ARG A 34 -4.34 9.26 12.87
C ARG A 34 -3.89 7.82 12.63
N ASN A 35 -4.83 6.87 12.62
CA ASN A 35 -4.51 5.47 12.32
C ASN A 35 -4.20 5.25 10.84
N GLN A 36 -5.02 5.83 9.94
CA GLN A 36 -4.78 5.78 8.50
C GLN A 36 -3.47 6.45 8.11
N ASP A 37 -3.08 7.51 8.80
CA ASP A 37 -1.79 8.17 8.58
C ASP A 37 -0.61 7.26 8.94
N LYS A 38 -0.69 6.52 10.07
CA LYS A 38 0.32 5.50 10.42
C LYS A 38 0.43 4.42 9.35
N ILE A 39 -0.70 3.96 8.79
CA ILE A 39 -0.73 2.97 7.71
C ILE A 39 -0.06 3.52 6.45
N ARG A 40 -0.46 4.72 6.01
CA ARG A 40 0.14 5.38 4.83
C ARG A 40 1.64 5.60 5.02
N ARG A 41 2.07 6.02 6.21
CA ARG A 41 3.48 6.19 6.55
C ARG A 41 4.23 4.86 6.44
N LYS A 42 3.73 3.78 7.04
CA LYS A 42 4.37 2.45 6.97
C LYS A 42 4.48 1.92 5.54
N LEU A 43 3.42 2.08 4.74
CA LEU A 43 3.44 1.70 3.32
C LEU A 43 4.45 2.52 2.52
N ARG A 44 4.58 3.82 2.82
CA ARG A 44 5.55 4.72 2.19
C ARG A 44 6.99 4.39 2.59
N GLU A 45 7.24 4.13 3.88
CA GLU A 45 8.56 3.72 4.40
C GLU A 45 9.04 2.41 3.77
N ARG A 46 8.10 1.54 3.38
CA ARG A 46 8.37 0.30 2.66
C ARG A 46 8.45 0.46 1.13
N GLY A 47 8.33 1.68 0.60
CA GLY A 47 8.38 1.92 -0.84
C GLY A 47 7.17 1.41 -1.62
N LEU A 48 6.09 0.99 -0.96
CA LEU A 48 4.89 0.42 -1.60
C LEU A 48 3.97 1.48 -2.19
N ILE A 49 4.00 2.68 -1.61
CA ILE A 49 3.24 3.84 -2.10
C ILE A 49 4.12 5.08 -2.09
N ALA A 50 3.80 6.01 -2.98
CA ALA A 50 4.45 7.31 -3.07
C ALA A 50 3.42 8.44 -3.02
N TYR A 51 3.85 9.58 -2.48
CA TYR A 51 3.10 10.82 -2.57
C TYR A 51 3.65 11.65 -3.73
N CYS A 52 2.85 11.81 -4.79
CA CYS A 52 3.20 12.59 -5.96
C CYS A 52 2.70 14.03 -5.79
N GLY A 53 3.61 14.98 -5.92
CA GLY A 53 3.30 16.40 -5.99
C GLY A 53 2.75 16.75 -7.38
N ASN A 54 1.58 17.39 -7.39
CA ASN A 54 0.90 17.99 -8.55
C ASN A 54 0.47 17.02 -9.69
N PRO A 55 -0.82 16.61 -9.75
CA PRO A 55 -1.83 16.80 -8.71
C PRO A 55 -1.45 16.03 -7.45
N LYS A 56 -1.66 16.62 -6.26
CA LYS A 56 -1.43 15.97 -4.96
C LYS A 56 -2.20 14.64 -4.90
N ARG A 57 -1.50 13.54 -5.11
CA ARG A 57 -2.08 12.20 -5.21
C ARG A 57 -1.13 11.16 -4.61
N TRP A 58 -1.75 10.13 -4.06
CA TRP A 58 -1.05 8.91 -3.69
C TRP A 58 -1.02 8.01 -4.91
N GLN A 59 0.11 7.35 -5.14
CA GLN A 59 0.29 6.33 -6.16
C GLN A 59 0.85 5.07 -5.51
N ILE A 60 0.44 3.92 -6.03
CA ILE A 60 1.02 2.63 -5.70
C ILE A 60 2.26 2.39 -6.57
N SER A 61 3.33 1.85 -5.99
CA SER A 61 4.52 1.45 -6.75
C SER A 61 4.37 0.04 -7.34
N GLY A 62 5.32 -0.38 -8.19
CA GLY A 62 5.38 -1.75 -8.69
C GLY A 62 5.46 -2.79 -7.56
N ASP A 63 6.26 -2.51 -6.53
CA ASP A 63 6.39 -3.37 -5.35
C ASP A 63 5.10 -3.38 -4.53
N GLY A 64 4.40 -2.25 -4.44
CA GLY A 64 3.07 -2.16 -3.83
C GLY A 64 2.05 -3.06 -4.52
N LEU A 65 2.07 -3.14 -5.85
CA LEU A 65 1.21 -4.04 -6.62
C LEU A 65 1.56 -5.51 -6.39
N ALA A 66 2.86 -5.85 -6.34
CA ALA A 66 3.31 -7.21 -6.07
C ALA A 66 2.95 -7.67 -4.64
N VAL A 67 3.15 -6.80 -3.64
CA VAL A 67 2.73 -7.07 -2.25
C VAL A 67 1.22 -7.23 -2.16
N ARG A 68 0.45 -6.38 -2.82
CA ARG A 68 -1.01 -6.50 -2.89
C ARG A 68 -1.44 -7.85 -3.45
N ALA A 69 -0.84 -8.31 -4.54
CA ALA A 69 -1.14 -9.62 -5.13
C ALA A 69 -0.84 -10.75 -4.14
N THR A 70 0.34 -10.72 -3.53
CA THR A 70 0.76 -11.70 -2.51
C THR A 70 -0.19 -11.74 -1.33
N MET A 71 -0.61 -10.57 -0.82
CA MET A 71 -1.56 -10.48 0.30
C MET A 71 -2.94 -11.02 -0.04
N LYS A 72 -3.40 -10.89 -1.29
CA LYS A 72 -4.67 -11.46 -1.76
C LYS A 72 -4.63 -12.97 -1.88
N GLU A 73 -3.49 -13.53 -2.29
CA GLU A 73 -3.31 -14.99 -2.35
C GLU A 73 -3.27 -15.61 -0.95
N LEU A 74 -2.84 -14.85 0.06
CA LEU A 74 -2.77 -15.28 1.46
C LEU A 74 -4.09 -15.09 2.24
N GLN A 75 -5.07 -14.36 1.68
CA GLN A 75 -6.40 -14.19 2.27
C GLN A 75 -7.43 -14.99 1.45
N PRO A 76 -7.81 -16.21 1.88
CA PRO A 76 -8.82 -17.01 1.20
C PRO A 76 -10.23 -16.39 1.27
#